data_AF-A0AAD4FCA8-F1
#
_entry.id   AF-A0AAD4FCA8-F1
#
_cell.length_a   1.000
_cell.length_b   1.000
_cell.length_c   1.000
_cell.angle_alpha   90.00
_cell.angle_beta   90.00
_cell.angle_gamma   90.00
#
_symmetry.space_group_name_H-M   'P 1'
#
loop_
_entity.id
_entity.type
_entity.pdbx_description
1 polymer ?
#
loop_
_entity_poly.entity_id
_entity_poly.type
_entity_poly.pdbx_seq_one_letter_code
_entity_poly.pdbx_strand_id
1 'polypeptide(L)'
;MAPKPKTPILPPSATLHSRGTSPELGSPSMITQYNQKTGRPVRKSAGKIKRVAGYVDFEDAGFDTVTDSELSELEIEDDMELLSRSGKKNKKGVLKRKRSPSPPSPRLEPVINNQDLDDLTDNEDGGAFHRNAPKKPPMTLQFNVPLGFHGPLFVKLDSTLLQTNQECKLHEMLPGKSKKPRTVSLQLVGTTAVRPKGFTDLPGELRNTIYRYLFARKDKHSRLRIPLTSNDPKDTLTKSAQFLRSCKLVHNEACSILYGENTFSFHRHYDTRGPYWEPVPKEIGYQDVLHFLRKIGPENVQYLRDVNFVFDDARPRDTPYVTSNEQRRYLNDDYLMNCLRILRDAKLRKISMYFGGRRQLGRTDVRFLGYLEQVKADEVSRNSEKYYHSAHRYMSQVAWNHLKEMMTRKKKLYEKE
;
A
#
# COMPACT_ATOMS: atom_id res chain seq x y z
N MET A 1 -24.30 55.04 -38.06
CA MET A 1 -25.51 54.38 -37.53
C MET A 1 -25.38 52.89 -37.80
N ALA A 2 -25.05 52.10 -36.78
CA ALA A 2 -24.85 50.65 -36.90
C ALA A 2 -26.11 49.89 -36.44
N PRO A 3 -26.59 48.87 -37.18
CA PRO A 3 -27.84 48.17 -36.84
C PRO A 3 -27.64 47.08 -35.77
N LYS A 4 -28.62 46.98 -34.86
CA LYS A 4 -28.72 46.01 -33.76
C LYS A 4 -29.02 44.59 -34.27
N PRO A 5 -28.42 43.53 -33.67
CA PRO A 5 -28.75 42.15 -33.99
C PRO A 5 -30.05 41.67 -33.33
N LYS A 6 -30.84 40.90 -34.09
CA LYS A 6 -32.13 40.27 -33.71
C LYS A 6 -31.91 38.91 -33.01
N THR A 7 -32.68 38.67 -31.96
CA THR A 7 -32.82 37.39 -31.24
C THR A 7 -33.68 36.38 -32.02
N PRO A 8 -33.37 35.07 -32.00
CA PRO A 8 -34.22 34.05 -32.61
C PRO A 8 -35.21 33.42 -31.61
N ILE A 9 -36.44 33.25 -32.10
CA ILE A 9 -37.63 32.68 -31.43
C ILE A 9 -37.67 31.16 -31.71
N LEU A 10 -37.98 30.36 -30.68
CA LEU A 10 -38.17 28.89 -30.73
C LEU A 10 -39.61 28.51 -31.16
N PRO A 11 -39.84 27.29 -31.70
CA PRO A 11 -41.01 26.94 -32.51
C PRO A 11 -42.25 26.50 -31.72
N PRO A 12 -43.45 26.55 -32.34
CA PRO A 12 -44.68 26.05 -31.73
C PRO A 12 -44.92 24.54 -31.94
N SER A 13 -45.64 23.96 -30.97
CA SER A 13 -46.05 22.55 -30.84
C SER A 13 -47.20 22.17 -31.79
N ALA A 14 -47.14 20.98 -32.40
CA ALA A 14 -48.23 20.37 -33.17
C ALA A 14 -48.55 18.93 -32.73
N THR A 15 -49.71 18.82 -32.10
CA THR A 15 -50.79 17.81 -32.08
C THR A 15 -50.60 16.31 -32.40
N LEU A 16 -51.31 15.53 -31.57
CA LEU A 16 -51.57 14.10 -31.54
C LEU A 16 -52.21 13.51 -32.82
N HIS A 17 -51.67 12.38 -33.28
CA HIS A 17 -52.40 11.41 -34.12
C HIS A 17 -52.44 10.03 -33.45
N SER A 18 -53.67 9.55 -33.28
CA SER A 18 -54.08 8.19 -32.92
C SER A 18 -53.50 7.16 -33.89
N ARG A 19 -52.84 6.12 -33.37
CA ARG A 19 -52.49 4.90 -34.11
C ARG A 19 -52.97 3.67 -33.33
N GLY A 20 -53.73 2.83 -34.03
CA GLY A 20 -54.34 1.61 -33.53
C GLY A 20 -53.31 0.58 -33.05
N THR A 21 -53.65 -0.04 -31.93
CA THR A 21 -52.87 -1.05 -31.21
C THR A 21 -52.84 -2.39 -31.93
N SER A 22 -51.64 -2.99 -31.97
CA SER A 22 -51.33 -4.32 -32.50
C SER A 22 -51.69 -5.43 -31.48
N PRO A 23 -52.05 -6.66 -31.92
CA PRO A 23 -52.67 -7.67 -31.05
C PRO A 23 -51.70 -8.49 -30.19
N GLU A 24 -50.39 -8.31 -30.33
CA GLU A 24 -49.37 -9.07 -29.57
C GLU A 24 -48.97 -8.42 -28.25
N LEU A 25 -49.54 -7.26 -27.93
CA LEU A 25 -49.40 -6.61 -26.63
C LEU A 25 -50.68 -6.89 -25.84
N GLY A 26 -50.55 -7.69 -24.79
CA GLY A 26 -51.65 -8.20 -23.98
C GLY A 26 -52.74 -7.18 -23.63
N SER A 27 -53.95 -7.70 -23.48
CA SER A 27 -55.20 -6.99 -23.24
C SER A 27 -55.08 -5.73 -22.36
N PRO A 28 -55.67 -4.59 -22.75
CA PRO A 28 -55.53 -3.31 -22.05
C PRO A 28 -56.40 -3.21 -20.77
N SER A 29 -56.59 -4.31 -20.03
CA SER A 29 -57.46 -4.37 -18.86
C SER A 29 -56.74 -4.25 -17.51
N MET A 30 -55.43 -3.98 -17.50
CA MET A 30 -54.70 -3.65 -16.26
C MET A 30 -54.79 -2.16 -15.98
N ILE A 31 -55.99 -1.69 -15.56
CA ILE A 31 -56.13 -0.37 -14.95
C ILE A 31 -55.24 -0.35 -13.71
N THR A 32 -54.19 0.46 -13.76
CA THR A 32 -53.28 0.69 -12.64
C THR A 32 -54.10 1.21 -11.46
N GLN A 33 -54.26 0.40 -10.41
CA GLN A 33 -54.98 0.82 -9.22
C GLN A 33 -54.11 1.82 -8.46
N TYR A 34 -54.59 3.05 -8.30
CA TYR A 34 -53.91 4.07 -7.51
C TYR A 34 -54.50 4.11 -6.10
N ASN A 35 -53.64 4.30 -5.10
CA ASN A 35 -54.09 4.51 -3.73
C ASN A 35 -54.75 5.89 -3.61
N GLN A 36 -56.03 5.95 -3.24
CA GLN A 36 -56.80 7.20 -3.23
C GLN A 36 -56.25 8.28 -2.29
N LYS A 37 -55.49 7.91 -1.25
CA LYS A 37 -54.93 8.89 -0.30
C LYS A 37 -53.58 9.45 -0.71
N THR A 38 -52.77 8.68 -1.45
CA THR A 38 -51.39 9.06 -1.78
C THR A 38 -51.15 9.26 -3.28
N GLY A 39 -52.13 8.92 -4.12
CA GLY A 39 -52.05 9.03 -5.57
C GLY A 39 -51.05 8.08 -6.22
N ARG A 40 -50.45 7.15 -5.47
CA ARG A 40 -49.38 6.27 -5.96
C ARG A 40 -49.94 4.94 -6.50
N PRO A 41 -49.40 4.41 -7.62
CA PRO A 41 -49.85 3.14 -8.21
C PRO A 41 -49.47 1.95 -7.34
N VAL A 42 -50.44 1.09 -7.04
CA VAL A 42 -50.31 -0.08 -6.17
C VAL A 42 -49.78 -1.27 -6.98
N ARG A 43 -48.52 -1.67 -6.73
CA ARG A 43 -47.92 -2.88 -7.34
C ARG A 43 -48.30 -4.12 -6.52
N LYS A 44 -49.09 -5.03 -7.10
CA LYS A 44 -49.60 -6.24 -6.40
C LYS A 44 -48.57 -7.34 -6.11
N SER A 45 -47.31 -7.18 -6.53
CA SER A 45 -46.27 -8.25 -6.46
C SER A 45 -44.99 -7.88 -5.70
N ALA A 46 -44.91 -6.71 -5.06
CA ALA A 46 -43.72 -6.37 -4.26
C ALA A 46 -43.62 -7.28 -3.01
N GLY A 47 -42.53 -8.06 -2.90
CA GLY A 47 -42.17 -8.81 -1.69
C GLY A 47 -42.65 -10.27 -1.61
N LYS A 48 -43.33 -10.81 -2.63
CA LYS A 48 -43.74 -12.23 -2.65
C LYS A 48 -42.88 -13.03 -3.64
N ILE A 49 -41.63 -13.29 -3.29
CA ILE A 49 -40.82 -14.31 -3.98
C ILE A 49 -41.33 -15.68 -3.49
N LYS A 50 -41.96 -16.46 -4.38
CA LYS A 50 -42.26 -17.86 -4.10
C LYS A 50 -40.96 -18.66 -4.21
N ARG A 51 -40.52 -19.27 -3.11
CA ARG A 51 -39.36 -20.17 -3.12
C ARG A 51 -39.66 -21.37 -4.01
N VAL A 52 -38.79 -21.65 -4.98
CA VAL A 52 -38.85 -22.85 -5.82
C VAL A 52 -38.10 -23.95 -5.09
N ALA A 53 -38.75 -25.11 -4.89
CA ALA A 53 -38.15 -26.23 -4.18
C ALA A 53 -36.97 -26.81 -4.98
N GLY A 54 -35.77 -26.85 -4.38
CA GLY A 54 -34.57 -27.47 -4.97
C GLY A 54 -33.33 -26.57 -5.04
N TYR A 55 -33.43 -25.27 -4.74
CA TYR A 55 -32.28 -24.37 -4.64
C TYR A 55 -31.95 -24.08 -3.17
N VAL A 56 -30.66 -24.20 -2.82
CA VAL A 56 -30.11 -23.83 -1.52
C VAL A 56 -29.65 -22.37 -1.60
N ASP A 57 -30.48 -21.45 -1.10
CA ASP A 57 -30.09 -20.06 -0.92
C ASP A 57 -29.24 -19.94 0.35
N PHE A 58 -28.02 -19.41 0.21
CA PHE A 58 -27.19 -18.99 1.33
C PHE A 58 -27.86 -17.76 1.99
N GLU A 59 -28.67 -17.99 3.03
CA GLU A 59 -29.02 -16.92 3.96
C GLU A 59 -27.77 -16.58 4.78
N ASP A 60 -26.94 -15.67 4.26
CA ASP A 60 -25.90 -15.04 5.03
C ASP A 60 -26.52 -13.90 5.86
N ALA A 61 -26.23 -13.95 7.15
CA ALA A 61 -26.75 -13.03 8.13
C ALA A 61 -26.15 -11.64 7.91
N GLY A 62 -26.96 -10.73 7.36
CA GLY A 62 -26.80 -9.29 7.59
C GLY A 62 -25.98 -8.51 6.56
N PHE A 63 -26.28 -8.66 5.27
CA PHE A 63 -25.83 -7.72 4.26
C PHE A 63 -27.04 -7.08 3.55
N ASP A 64 -27.65 -6.09 4.21
CA ASP A 64 -28.63 -5.22 3.55
C ASP A 64 -27.89 -4.10 2.81
N THR A 65 -28.11 -4.07 1.51
CA THR A 65 -27.73 -3.01 0.58
C THR A 65 -28.30 -1.67 1.02
N VAL A 66 -27.41 -0.73 1.37
CA VAL A 66 -27.80 0.67 1.64
C VAL A 66 -27.96 1.39 0.30
N THR A 67 -29.21 1.57 -0.12
CA THR A 67 -29.61 2.58 -1.10
C THR A 67 -29.84 3.91 -0.40
N ASP A 68 -29.21 4.97 -0.92
CA ASP A 68 -29.52 6.38 -0.66
C ASP A 68 -31.01 6.67 -0.92
N SER A 69 -31.72 7.22 0.09
CA SER A 69 -32.65 8.35 -0.08
C SER A 69 -33.26 8.77 1.27
N GLU A 70 -32.91 10.00 1.67
CA GLU A 70 -33.72 11.05 2.31
C GLU A 70 -34.36 10.80 3.70
N LEU A 71 -34.07 11.58 4.74
CA LEU A 71 -34.42 12.99 4.99
C LEU A 71 -35.94 13.22 5.11
N SER A 72 -36.45 13.20 6.35
CA SER A 72 -37.56 14.08 6.74
C SER A 72 -37.51 14.34 8.25
N GLU A 73 -37.61 15.62 8.57
CA GLU A 73 -37.74 16.26 9.88
C GLU A 73 -38.95 15.72 10.66
N LEU A 74 -38.93 15.88 11.98
CA LEU A 74 -40.01 16.53 12.75
C LEU A 74 -39.57 16.73 14.21
N GLU A 75 -39.59 18.00 14.62
CA GLU A 75 -39.66 18.47 16.01
C GLU A 75 -40.99 18.03 16.65
N ILE A 76 -41.02 17.88 17.99
CA ILE A 76 -42.02 18.43 18.94
C ILE A 76 -41.72 17.88 20.35
N GLU A 77 -41.38 18.85 21.22
CA GLU A 77 -41.67 19.12 22.64
C GLU A 77 -41.90 18.04 23.71
N ASP A 78 -41.40 18.46 24.89
CA ASP A 78 -41.53 17.96 26.24
C ASP A 78 -42.97 17.88 26.80
N ASP A 79 -43.02 17.15 27.91
CA ASP A 79 -43.88 17.31 29.09
C ASP A 79 -45.12 16.42 29.33
N MET A 80 -45.08 15.88 30.56
CA MET A 80 -46.18 15.64 31.50
C MET A 80 -46.88 14.27 31.57
N GLU A 81 -47.25 14.01 32.83
CA GLU A 81 -47.43 12.74 33.51
C GLU A 81 -48.86 12.17 33.46
N LEU A 82 -48.91 10.87 33.82
CA LEU A 82 -49.92 10.18 34.65
C LEU A 82 -51.20 9.55 34.05
N LEU A 83 -51.33 8.27 34.44
CA LEU A 83 -52.52 7.46 34.73
C LEU A 83 -53.32 6.84 33.58
N SER A 84 -53.24 5.50 33.47
CA SER A 84 -54.36 4.64 33.86
C SER A 84 -54.07 3.13 33.72
N ARG A 85 -54.65 2.39 34.67
CA ARG A 85 -54.71 0.92 34.77
C ARG A 85 -55.49 0.30 33.60
N SER A 86 -54.99 -0.79 33.03
CA SER A 86 -55.76 -2.05 32.85
C SER A 86 -54.92 -3.10 32.11
N GLY A 87 -55.08 -4.35 32.51
CA GLY A 87 -54.22 -5.45 32.13
C GLY A 87 -54.35 -5.91 30.67
N LYS A 88 -53.25 -6.43 30.13
CA LYS A 88 -53.21 -7.53 29.17
C LYS A 88 -51.80 -8.08 29.10
N LYS A 89 -51.65 -9.36 29.42
CA LYS A 89 -50.43 -10.16 29.24
C LYS A 89 -50.10 -10.25 27.74
N ASN A 90 -49.32 -9.32 27.22
CA ASN A 90 -48.65 -9.49 25.93
C ASN A 90 -47.20 -9.89 26.17
N LYS A 91 -46.84 -11.06 25.67
CA LYS A 91 -45.46 -11.55 25.55
C LYS A 91 -44.66 -10.48 24.79
N LYS A 92 -43.92 -9.64 25.53
CA LYS A 92 -42.94 -8.72 24.94
C LYS A 92 -41.87 -9.58 24.28
N GLY A 93 -41.95 -9.73 22.96
CA GLY A 93 -40.82 -10.16 22.16
C GLY A 93 -39.63 -9.28 22.52
N VAL A 94 -38.52 -9.90 22.88
CA VAL A 94 -37.27 -9.23 23.19
C VAL A 94 -36.88 -8.44 21.94
N LEU A 95 -37.19 -7.14 21.95
CA LEU A 95 -36.73 -6.18 20.96
C LEU A 95 -35.21 -6.23 21.02
N LYS A 96 -34.60 -6.90 20.01
CA LYS A 96 -33.16 -6.92 19.81
C LYS A 96 -32.70 -5.47 19.85
N ARG A 97 -31.83 -5.14 20.83
CA ARG A 97 -31.22 -3.81 20.94
C ARG A 97 -30.70 -3.43 19.56
N LYS A 98 -31.21 -2.32 19.01
CA LYS A 98 -30.60 -1.71 17.82
C LYS A 98 -29.15 -1.40 18.21
N ARG A 99 -28.20 -2.09 17.58
CA ARG A 99 -26.78 -1.83 17.79
C ARG A 99 -26.57 -0.36 17.43
N SER A 100 -25.93 0.41 18.32
CA SER A 100 -25.48 1.75 17.98
C SER A 100 -24.67 1.66 16.69
N PRO A 101 -24.89 2.56 15.70
CA PRO A 101 -24.08 2.56 14.50
C PRO A 101 -22.61 2.61 14.91
N SER A 102 -21.81 1.74 14.32
CA SER A 102 -20.36 1.72 14.54
C SER A 102 -19.84 3.14 14.31
N PRO A 103 -18.99 3.67 15.21
CA PRO A 103 -18.42 5.00 14.99
C PRO A 103 -17.79 5.06 13.60
N PRO A 104 -17.97 6.15 12.86
CA PRO A 104 -17.39 6.29 11.53
C PRO A 104 -15.89 6.02 11.64
N SER A 105 -15.38 5.12 10.80
CA SER A 105 -13.96 4.78 10.76
C SER A 105 -13.16 6.08 10.80
N PRO A 106 -12.21 6.25 11.74
CA PRO A 106 -11.43 7.48 11.83
C PRO A 106 -10.83 7.74 10.45
N ARG A 107 -11.16 8.90 9.87
CA ARG A 107 -10.58 9.33 8.60
C ARG A 107 -9.09 9.50 8.89
N LEU A 108 -8.28 8.56 8.39
CA LEU A 108 -6.83 8.69 8.47
C LEU A 108 -6.47 10.01 7.79
N GLU A 109 -5.85 10.91 8.54
CA GLU A 109 -5.42 12.19 7.99
C GLU A 109 -4.51 11.93 6.79
N PRO A 110 -4.63 12.72 5.70
CA PRO A 110 -3.69 12.65 4.60
C PRO A 110 -2.30 12.92 5.17
N VAL A 111 -1.44 11.91 5.16
CA VAL A 111 -0.08 12.06 5.69
C VAL A 111 0.65 13.05 4.76
N ILE A 112 0.83 14.28 5.23
CA ILE A 112 1.64 15.29 4.55
C ILE A 112 3.10 14.84 4.71
N ASN A 113 3.58 14.11 3.70
CA ASN A 113 4.93 13.56 3.68
C ASN A 113 5.94 14.62 3.21
N ASN A 114 6.29 15.56 4.09
CA ASN A 114 7.55 16.29 3.95
C ASN A 114 8.62 15.40 4.57
N GLN A 115 9.29 14.58 3.74
CA GLN A 115 10.41 13.77 4.23
C GLN A 115 11.64 14.63 4.27
N ASP A 116 12.11 14.95 5.47
CA ASP A 116 13.40 15.59 5.65
C ASP A 116 14.49 14.62 5.16
N LEU A 117 15.32 15.12 4.22
CA LEU A 117 16.46 14.41 3.64
C LEU A 117 17.68 14.45 4.56
N ASP A 118 17.67 15.35 5.54
CA ASP A 118 18.82 15.70 6.40
C ASP A 118 19.25 14.56 7.34
N ASP A 119 18.36 13.61 7.66
CA ASP A 119 18.69 12.45 8.50
C ASP A 119 19.51 11.36 7.78
N LEU A 120 19.85 11.54 6.49
CA LEU A 120 20.44 10.48 5.66
C LEU A 120 21.77 10.85 5.00
N THR A 121 22.31 12.05 5.18
CA THR A 121 23.62 12.38 4.63
C THR A 121 24.72 11.72 5.46
N ASP A 122 25.12 10.50 5.09
CA ASP A 122 26.47 10.03 5.39
C ASP A 122 27.43 11.12 4.89
N ASN A 123 28.30 11.64 5.77
CA ASN A 123 29.30 12.64 5.41
C ASN A 123 30.06 12.18 4.16
N GLU A 124 29.70 12.75 3.01
CA GLU A 124 30.27 12.37 1.72
C GLU A 124 31.78 12.71 1.64
N ASP A 125 32.26 13.51 2.59
CA ASP A 125 33.65 13.92 2.80
C ASP A 125 34.62 12.76 3.13
N GLY A 126 34.10 11.60 3.55
CA GLY A 126 34.92 10.46 3.99
C GLY A 126 35.47 9.56 2.88
N GLY A 127 35.29 9.88 1.59
CA GLY A 127 35.84 9.09 0.48
C GLY A 127 35.27 7.67 0.35
N ALA A 128 34.16 7.35 1.03
CA ALA A 128 33.51 6.03 1.02
C ALA A 128 32.96 5.62 -0.37
N PHE A 129 32.97 6.54 -1.34
CA PHE A 129 32.55 6.32 -2.73
C PHE A 129 33.69 5.88 -3.65
N HIS A 130 34.92 5.81 -3.17
CA HIS A 130 36.02 5.30 -3.98
C HIS A 130 35.92 3.78 -4.08
N ARG A 131 36.00 3.29 -5.32
CA ARG A 131 35.85 1.90 -5.80
C ARG A 131 36.61 0.80 -5.04
N ASN A 132 37.39 1.13 -4.01
CA ASN A 132 38.17 0.23 -3.18
C ASN A 132 38.28 0.73 -1.73
N ALA A 133 37.26 1.36 -1.16
CA ALA A 133 37.29 1.71 0.25
C ALA A 133 37.53 0.43 1.08
N PRO A 134 38.58 0.38 1.92
CA PRO A 134 38.92 -0.82 2.67
C PRO A 134 37.72 -1.18 3.55
N LYS A 135 37.26 -2.43 3.43
CA LYS A 135 36.19 -2.96 4.27
C LYS A 135 36.58 -2.68 5.72
N LYS A 136 35.74 -1.94 6.45
CA LYS A 136 35.95 -1.75 7.90
C LYS A 136 36.13 -3.14 8.51
N PRO A 137 37.22 -3.37 9.28
CA PRO A 137 37.47 -4.69 9.85
C PRO A 137 36.28 -5.10 10.74
N PRO A 138 35.94 -6.39 10.77
CA PRO A 138 34.84 -6.88 11.59
C PRO A 138 35.11 -6.55 13.06
N MET A 139 34.12 -5.97 13.74
CA MET A 139 34.18 -5.72 15.18
C MET A 139 33.98 -7.05 15.92
N THR A 140 34.98 -7.47 16.70
CA THR A 140 34.89 -8.67 17.54
C THR A 140 34.42 -8.31 18.94
N LEU A 141 33.30 -8.88 19.36
CA LEU A 141 32.80 -8.80 20.74
C LEU A 141 33.16 -10.12 21.44
N GLN A 142 34.00 -10.06 22.48
CA GLN A 142 34.34 -11.23 23.29
C GLN A 142 33.65 -11.14 24.66
N PHE A 143 32.92 -12.19 25.02
CA PHE A 143 32.28 -12.33 26.33
C PHE A 143 32.97 -13.43 27.13
N ASN A 144 33.61 -13.07 28.24
CA ASN A 144 34.18 -14.05 29.16
C ASN A 144 33.10 -14.45 30.18
N VAL A 145 32.35 -15.52 29.88
CA VAL A 145 31.32 -16.05 30.78
C VAL A 145 31.95 -17.10 31.71
N PRO A 146 31.91 -16.92 33.05
CA PRO A 146 32.51 -17.86 33.99
C PRO A 146 31.80 -19.23 33.97
N LEU A 147 32.58 -20.29 34.24
CA LEU A 147 32.07 -21.65 34.39
C LEU A 147 31.01 -21.71 35.50
N GLY A 148 29.78 -22.10 35.14
CA GLY A 148 28.64 -22.23 36.07
C GLY A 148 27.53 -21.18 35.91
N PHE A 149 27.63 -20.24 34.96
CA PHE A 149 26.55 -19.30 34.69
C PHE A 149 25.38 -19.96 33.95
N HIS A 150 24.21 -20.04 34.61
CA HIS A 150 22.98 -20.63 34.05
C HIS A 150 21.87 -19.59 33.78
N GLY A 151 22.21 -18.31 33.67
CA GLY A 151 21.26 -17.22 33.42
C GLY A 151 21.21 -16.75 31.96
N PRO A 152 20.17 -15.99 31.57
CA PRO A 152 20.15 -15.29 30.28
C PRO A 152 21.17 -14.14 30.27
N LEU A 153 22.04 -14.11 29.25
CA LEU A 153 22.99 -13.01 29.02
C LEU A 153 22.29 -11.87 28.28
N PHE A 154 22.04 -10.76 28.97
CA PHE A 154 21.47 -9.55 28.35
C PHE A 154 22.58 -8.58 27.96
N VAL A 155 22.83 -8.46 26.65
CA VAL A 155 23.79 -7.50 26.11
C VAL A 155 23.02 -6.26 25.63
N LYS A 156 23.25 -5.12 26.28
CA LYS A 156 22.77 -3.82 25.80
C LYS A 156 23.95 -3.07 25.20
N LEU A 157 23.96 -2.97 23.87
CA LEU A 157 24.95 -2.18 23.16
C LEU A 157 24.37 -0.78 22.97
N ASP A 158 25.05 0.21 23.56
CA ASP A 158 24.73 1.61 23.32
C ASP A 158 25.38 2.04 22.00
N SER A 159 24.62 2.63 21.09
CA SER A 159 25.10 3.01 19.75
C SER A 159 26.20 4.08 19.82
N THR A 160 26.22 4.85 20.90
CA THR A 160 27.24 5.86 21.19
C THR A 160 28.61 5.25 21.47
N LEU A 161 28.68 4.05 22.06
CA LEU A 161 29.93 3.33 22.34
C LEU A 161 30.59 2.74 21.08
N LEU A 162 29.83 2.58 19.99
CA LEU A 162 30.33 2.05 18.72
C LEU A 162 31.02 3.12 17.85
N GLN A 163 30.84 4.39 18.18
CA GLN A 163 31.34 5.51 17.36
C GLN A 163 32.69 6.06 17.86
N THR A 164 33.03 5.83 19.12
CA THR A 164 34.27 6.34 19.73
C THR A 164 35.38 5.29 19.62
N ASN A 165 36.10 5.29 18.50
CA ASN A 165 37.27 4.43 18.25
C ASN A 165 38.54 4.83 19.05
N GLN A 166 38.40 5.53 20.18
CA GLN A 166 39.55 5.95 20.98
C GLN A 166 39.33 5.66 22.46
N GLU A 167 40.31 4.93 23.00
CA GLU A 167 40.62 4.65 24.40
C GLU A 167 39.87 3.47 25.05
N CYS A 168 40.64 2.39 25.21
CA CYS A 168 40.37 1.22 26.05
C CYS A 168 40.17 1.63 27.52
N LYS A 169 39.00 2.15 27.87
CA LYS A 169 38.58 2.27 29.25
C LYS A 169 37.75 1.04 29.61
N LEU A 170 38.33 0.17 30.45
CA LEU A 170 37.65 -0.98 31.03
C LEU A 170 36.40 -0.50 31.79
N HIS A 171 35.21 -0.82 31.28
CA HIS A 171 33.96 -0.61 31.98
C HIS A 171 33.60 -1.87 32.76
N GLU A 172 33.80 -1.82 34.08
CA GLU A 172 33.41 -2.87 35.00
C GLU A 172 31.88 -2.84 35.21
N MET A 173 31.23 -3.98 35.00
CA MET A 173 29.78 -4.10 35.10
C MET A 173 29.33 -4.16 36.56
N LEU A 174 28.57 -3.16 37.02
CA LEU A 174 27.87 -3.22 38.29
C LEU A 174 26.59 -4.08 38.18
N PRO A 175 26.30 -4.95 39.17
CA PRO A 175 25.13 -5.81 39.16
C PRO A 175 23.83 -5.01 39.30
N GLY A 176 23.01 -5.04 38.25
CA GLY A 176 21.67 -4.43 38.22
C GLY A 176 20.64 -5.27 38.99
N LYS A 177 19.88 -4.61 39.87
CA LYS A 177 18.82 -5.20 40.70
C LYS A 177 17.68 -5.78 39.82
N SER A 178 17.38 -7.05 39.99
CA SER A 178 16.31 -7.77 39.29
C SER A 178 14.92 -7.38 39.80
N LYS A 179 13.98 -7.22 38.86
CA LYS A 179 12.55 -6.99 39.16
C LYS A 179 11.83 -8.34 39.28
N LYS A 180 10.96 -8.46 40.29
CA LYS A 180 10.19 -9.65 40.66
C LYS A 180 9.24 -10.13 39.53
N PRO A 181 9.09 -11.45 39.31
CA PRO A 181 8.13 -12.00 38.38
C PRO A 181 6.69 -11.86 38.89
N ARG A 182 5.79 -11.55 37.97
CA ARG A 182 4.35 -11.37 38.16
C ARG A 182 3.67 -12.74 38.24
N THR A 183 2.93 -12.94 39.33
CA THR A 183 2.11 -14.12 39.64
C THR A 183 1.12 -14.43 38.51
N VAL A 184 1.19 -15.65 37.99
CA VAL A 184 0.23 -16.24 37.06
C VAL A 184 -1.02 -16.64 37.84
N SER A 185 -2.19 -16.10 37.45
CA SER A 185 -3.46 -16.56 38.00
C SER A 185 -3.94 -17.81 37.25
N LEU A 186 -4.26 -18.84 38.02
CA LEU A 186 -4.97 -20.04 37.58
C LEU A 186 -6.39 -19.64 37.17
N GLN A 187 -6.75 -19.86 35.90
CA GLN A 187 -8.13 -19.76 35.45
C GLN A 187 -8.81 -21.12 35.43
N LEU A 188 -10.01 -21.10 36.00
CA LEU A 188 -10.99 -22.17 36.16
C LEU A 188 -11.29 -22.94 34.88
N VAL A 189 -11.49 -24.24 35.07
CA VAL A 189 -12.08 -25.18 34.13
C VAL A 189 -13.55 -24.82 33.90
N GLY A 190 -13.82 -24.07 32.84
CA GLY A 190 -15.15 -23.77 32.33
C GLY A 190 -15.45 -24.63 31.09
N THR A 191 -16.65 -25.18 31.05
CA THR A 191 -17.24 -26.02 30.00
C THR A 191 -16.85 -25.63 28.57
N THR A 192 -16.40 -26.61 27.80
CA THR A 192 -15.90 -26.47 26.42
C THR A 192 -17.01 -26.11 25.44
N ALA A 193 -17.40 -24.84 25.41
CA ALA A 193 -18.01 -24.26 24.22
C ALA A 193 -16.97 -24.32 23.10
N VAL A 194 -17.20 -25.16 22.08
CA VAL A 194 -16.34 -25.27 20.90
C VAL A 194 -16.25 -23.88 20.29
N ARG A 195 -15.10 -23.21 20.46
CA ARG A 195 -14.87 -21.90 19.84
C ARG A 195 -14.93 -22.11 18.33
N PRO A 196 -15.63 -21.23 17.59
CA PRO A 196 -15.63 -21.29 16.14
C PRO A 196 -14.18 -21.15 15.66
N LYS A 197 -13.73 -22.10 14.84
CA LYS A 197 -12.37 -22.08 14.28
C LYS A 197 -12.21 -20.85 13.39
N GLY A 198 -11.26 -19.99 13.72
CA GLY A 198 -10.94 -18.79 12.96
C GLY A 198 -9.83 -19.01 11.93
N PHE A 199 -9.50 -17.96 11.18
CA PHE A 199 -8.40 -17.98 10.20
C PHE A 199 -7.05 -18.38 10.83
N THR A 200 -6.78 -17.94 12.07
CA THR A 200 -5.55 -18.27 12.81
C THR A 200 -5.48 -19.73 13.26
N ASP A 201 -6.61 -20.44 13.30
CA ASP A 201 -6.68 -21.84 13.71
C ASP A 201 -6.41 -22.80 12.53
N LEU A 202 -6.34 -22.27 11.30
CA LEU A 202 -5.92 -23.02 10.13
C LEU A 202 -4.42 -23.34 10.21
N PRO A 203 -3.95 -24.50 9.72
CA PRO A 203 -2.53 -24.77 9.56
C PRO A 203 -1.82 -23.70 8.70
N GLY A 204 -0.56 -23.41 9.03
CA GLY A 204 0.24 -22.40 8.33
C GLY A 204 0.35 -22.63 6.82
N GLU A 205 0.33 -23.88 6.36
CA GLU A 205 0.36 -24.24 4.94
C GLU A 205 -0.90 -23.77 4.19
N LEU A 206 -2.07 -23.90 4.80
CA LEU A 206 -3.32 -23.40 4.23
C LEU A 206 -3.34 -21.88 4.24
N ARG A 207 -2.84 -21.26 5.32
CA ARG A 207 -2.69 -19.79 5.37
C ARG A 207 -1.75 -19.28 4.28
N ASN A 208 -0.62 -19.93 4.06
CA ASN A 208 0.33 -19.59 2.98
C ASN A 208 -0.32 -19.70 1.60
N THR A 209 -1.14 -20.72 1.38
CA THR A 209 -1.91 -20.86 0.15
C THR A 209 -2.85 -19.68 -0.03
N ILE A 210 -3.61 -19.30 1.01
CA ILE A 210 -4.50 -18.14 1.00
C ILE A 210 -3.73 -16.84 0.77
N TYR A 211 -2.58 -16.65 1.42
CA TYR A 211 -1.70 -15.51 1.21
C TYR A 211 -1.23 -15.42 -0.25
N ARG A 212 -0.84 -16.53 -0.88
CA ARG A 212 -0.47 -16.52 -2.31
C ARG A 212 -1.64 -16.11 -3.20
N TYR A 213 -2.85 -16.61 -2.95
CA TYR A 213 -4.02 -16.18 -3.71
C TYR A 213 -4.34 -14.68 -3.55
N LEU A 214 -4.07 -14.11 -2.38
CA LEU A 214 -4.34 -12.70 -2.10
C LEU A 214 -3.23 -11.76 -2.60
N PHE A 215 -1.97 -12.17 -2.42
CA PHE A 215 -0.81 -11.30 -2.58
C PHE A 215 0.00 -11.59 -3.84
N ALA A 216 0.16 -12.86 -4.23
CA ALA A 216 1.00 -13.22 -5.35
C ALA A 216 0.25 -12.99 -6.66
N ARG A 217 0.81 -12.15 -7.52
CA ARG A 217 0.30 -11.93 -8.87
C ARG A 217 0.67 -13.13 -9.73
N LYS A 218 -0.33 -13.89 -10.17
CA LYS A 218 -0.14 -15.08 -11.02
C LYS A 218 0.37 -14.73 -12.42
N ASP A 219 0.07 -13.52 -12.88
CA ASP A 219 0.48 -13.07 -14.20
C ASP A 219 1.96 -12.69 -14.16
N LYS A 220 2.79 -13.42 -14.92
CA LYS A 220 4.23 -13.18 -15.06
C LYS A 220 4.59 -11.76 -15.54
N HIS A 221 3.62 -11.08 -16.16
CA HIS A 221 3.76 -9.70 -16.64
C HIS A 221 3.15 -8.67 -15.70
N SER A 222 2.38 -9.07 -14.68
CA SER A 222 1.85 -8.15 -13.68
C SER A 222 2.97 -7.78 -12.72
N ARG A 223 3.36 -6.50 -12.74
CA ARG A 223 4.38 -5.93 -11.87
C ARG A 223 3.70 -4.93 -10.95
N LEU A 224 4.03 -4.97 -9.67
CA LEU A 224 3.52 -3.98 -8.71
C LEU A 224 4.27 -2.67 -8.94
N ARG A 225 3.58 -1.69 -9.52
CA ARG A 225 4.18 -0.41 -9.89
C ARG A 225 4.09 0.60 -8.75
N ILE A 226 5.20 1.27 -8.47
CA ILE A 226 5.29 2.39 -7.54
C ILE A 226 6.00 3.55 -8.27
N PRO A 227 5.41 4.75 -8.35
CA PRO A 227 4.06 5.12 -7.87
C PRO A 227 2.94 4.42 -8.65
N LEU A 228 1.75 4.41 -8.05
CA LEU A 228 0.51 3.92 -8.66
C LEU A 228 0.04 4.95 -9.69
N THR A 229 0.22 4.66 -10.98
CA THR A 229 -0.16 5.59 -12.07
C THR A 229 -1.51 5.28 -12.71
N SER A 230 -2.07 4.09 -12.44
CA SER A 230 -3.32 3.63 -13.05
C SER A 230 -4.35 3.35 -11.97
N ASN A 231 -5.61 3.69 -12.26
CA ASN A 231 -6.76 3.27 -11.46
C ASN A 231 -7.08 1.77 -11.66
N ASP A 232 -6.24 1.01 -12.37
CA ASP A 232 -6.42 -0.43 -12.49
C ASP A 232 -6.33 -1.08 -11.09
N PRO A 233 -7.43 -1.67 -10.59
CA PRO A 233 -7.45 -2.32 -9.28
C PRO A 233 -6.46 -3.50 -9.18
N LYS A 234 -5.92 -3.98 -10.30
CA LYS A 234 -4.93 -5.06 -10.34
C LYS A 234 -3.52 -4.62 -9.95
N ASP A 235 -3.17 -3.35 -10.15
CA ASP A 235 -1.83 -2.85 -9.81
C ASP A 235 -1.77 -2.30 -8.37
N THR A 236 -2.90 -2.26 -7.67
CA THR A 236 -3.01 -1.61 -6.37
C THR A 236 -2.53 -2.48 -5.21
N LEU A 237 -1.68 -1.92 -4.35
CA LEU A 237 -1.26 -2.50 -3.07
C LEU A 237 -2.27 -2.30 -1.93
N THR A 238 -3.35 -1.53 -2.15
CA THR A 238 -4.29 -1.12 -1.09
C THR A 238 -4.96 -2.30 -0.40
N LYS A 239 -5.45 -3.29 -1.16
CA LYS A 239 -6.08 -4.50 -0.61
C LYS A 239 -5.08 -5.31 0.22
N SER A 240 -3.86 -5.45 -0.31
CA SER A 240 -2.78 -6.15 0.36
C SER A 240 -2.40 -5.48 1.68
N ALA A 241 -2.25 -4.15 1.67
CA ALA A 241 -1.91 -3.37 2.85
C ALA A 241 -3.01 -3.42 3.93
N GLN A 242 -4.28 -3.39 3.53
CA GLN A 242 -5.40 -3.53 4.46
C GLN A 242 -5.38 -4.90 5.17
N PHE A 243 -5.16 -5.98 4.43
CA PHE A 243 -5.12 -7.32 5.02
C PHE A 243 -3.91 -7.50 5.95
N LEU A 244 -2.73 -7.00 5.57
CA LEU A 244 -1.53 -7.04 6.43
C LEU A 244 -1.69 -6.26 7.75
N ARG A 245 -2.58 -5.26 7.80
CA ARG A 245 -2.85 -4.48 9.01
C ARG A 245 -3.78 -5.20 10.00
N SER A 246 -4.42 -6.30 9.61
CA SER A 246 -5.43 -6.97 10.44
C SER A 246 -4.84 -7.64 11.69
N CYS A 247 -3.71 -8.32 11.56
CA CYS A 247 -3.10 -9.10 12.64
C CYS A 247 -1.57 -9.22 12.45
N LYS A 248 -0.82 -9.22 13.56
CA LYS A 248 0.65 -9.40 13.56
C LYS A 248 1.08 -10.74 12.98
N LEU A 249 0.32 -11.80 13.23
CA LEU A 249 0.59 -13.12 12.68
C LEU A 249 0.51 -13.09 11.15
N VAL A 250 -0.57 -12.51 10.62
CA VAL A 250 -0.75 -12.32 9.17
C VAL A 250 0.38 -11.50 8.59
N HIS A 251 0.74 -10.38 9.24
CA HIS A 251 1.84 -9.54 8.81
C HIS A 251 3.14 -10.33 8.65
N ASN A 252 3.56 -11.04 9.70
CA ASN A 252 4.85 -11.74 9.72
C ASN A 252 4.92 -12.88 8.69
N GLU A 253 3.84 -13.64 8.51
CA GLU A 253 3.81 -14.75 7.56
C GLU A 253 3.65 -14.29 6.11
N ALA A 254 2.81 -13.28 5.87
CA ALA A 254 2.47 -12.87 4.52
C ALA A 254 3.45 -11.89 3.88
N CYS A 255 4.23 -11.14 4.67
CA CYS A 255 5.20 -10.18 4.13
C CYS A 255 6.24 -10.86 3.23
N SER A 256 6.71 -12.06 3.60
CA SER A 256 7.65 -12.81 2.75
C SER A 256 7.04 -13.21 1.41
N ILE A 257 5.73 -13.50 1.36
CA ILE A 257 5.02 -13.86 0.13
C ILE A 257 4.77 -12.60 -0.71
N LEU A 258 4.25 -11.53 -0.11
CA LEU A 258 3.97 -10.28 -0.82
C LEU A 258 5.23 -9.68 -1.45
N TYR A 259 6.32 -9.59 -0.70
CA TYR A 259 7.55 -8.97 -1.19
C TYR A 259 8.45 -9.95 -1.95
N GLY A 260 8.34 -11.24 -1.67
CA GLY A 260 9.22 -12.26 -2.22
C GLY A 260 8.77 -12.86 -3.54
N GLU A 261 7.46 -13.06 -3.73
CA GLU A 261 6.95 -13.71 -4.95
C GLU A 261 6.58 -12.69 -6.04
N ASN A 262 6.39 -11.42 -5.69
CA ASN A 262 6.02 -10.38 -6.65
C ASN A 262 7.22 -9.62 -7.21
N THR A 263 7.08 -9.15 -8.45
CA THR A 263 8.02 -8.20 -9.05
C THR A 263 7.57 -6.77 -8.80
N PHE A 264 8.45 -5.96 -8.21
CA PHE A 264 8.20 -4.53 -7.97
C PHE A 264 8.83 -3.68 -9.07
N SER A 265 8.08 -2.70 -9.59
CA SER A 265 8.56 -1.77 -10.61
C SER A 265 8.58 -0.35 -10.05
N PHE A 266 9.76 0.21 -9.87
CA PHE A 266 9.97 1.57 -9.37
C PHE A 266 10.16 2.54 -10.51
N HIS A 267 9.35 3.60 -10.53
CA HIS A 267 9.36 4.65 -11.55
C HIS A 267 9.41 6.03 -10.88
N ARG A 268 9.85 7.02 -11.66
CA ARG A 268 9.69 8.43 -11.30
C ARG A 268 8.22 8.81 -11.28
N HIS A 269 7.78 9.53 -10.25
CA HIS A 269 6.48 10.15 -10.16
C HIS A 269 6.54 11.57 -10.76
N TYR A 270 5.82 11.79 -11.86
CA TYR A 270 5.81 13.08 -12.56
C TYR A 270 4.82 14.10 -12.00
N ASP A 271 3.91 13.66 -11.14
CA ASP A 271 2.95 14.57 -10.52
C ASP A 271 3.66 15.49 -9.52
N THR A 272 3.09 16.66 -9.32
CA THR A 272 3.59 17.63 -8.35
C THR A 272 2.77 17.55 -7.06
N ARG A 273 3.45 17.66 -5.92
CA ARG A 273 2.83 17.71 -4.59
C ARG A 273 3.52 18.81 -3.82
N GLY A 274 2.73 19.73 -3.28
CA GLY A 274 3.22 20.81 -2.45
C GLY A 274 2.10 21.33 -1.56
N PRO A 275 2.45 21.94 -0.43
CA PRO A 275 1.46 22.63 0.38
C PRO A 275 0.89 23.83 -0.39
N TYR A 276 -0.35 24.22 -0.09
CA TYR A 276 -1.06 25.28 -0.83
C TYR A 276 -0.39 26.67 -0.71
N TRP A 277 0.53 26.86 0.24
CA TRP A 277 1.29 28.10 0.42
C TRP A 277 2.61 28.14 -0.36
N GLU A 278 3.06 27.04 -0.96
CA GLU A 278 4.23 27.08 -1.85
C GLU A 278 3.81 27.60 -3.24
N PRO A 279 4.47 28.66 -3.76
CA PRO A 279 4.07 29.29 -5.02
C PRO A 279 4.33 28.39 -6.24
N VAL A 280 5.29 27.48 -6.14
CA VAL A 280 5.66 26.55 -7.20
C VAL A 280 5.59 25.13 -6.65
N PRO A 281 4.60 24.32 -7.09
CA PRO A 281 4.49 22.95 -6.62
C PRO A 281 5.69 22.14 -7.11
N LYS A 282 6.32 21.38 -6.21
CA LYS A 282 7.49 20.56 -6.50
C LYS A 282 7.07 19.19 -7.03
N GLU A 283 7.82 18.66 -7.99
CA GLU A 283 7.69 17.28 -8.47
C GLU A 283 7.95 16.30 -7.32
N ILE A 284 7.17 15.21 -7.26
CA ILE A 284 7.35 14.13 -6.27
C ILE A 284 8.62 13.31 -6.60
N GLY A 285 8.90 13.04 -7.87
CA GLY A 285 10.09 12.31 -8.31
C GLY A 285 10.13 10.89 -7.74
N TYR A 286 11.24 10.51 -7.09
CA TYR A 286 11.39 9.20 -6.41
C TYR A 286 10.95 9.20 -4.94
N GLN A 287 10.36 10.28 -4.43
CA GLN A 287 10.00 10.39 -3.02
C GLN A 287 8.99 9.32 -2.57
N ASP A 288 8.02 8.95 -3.41
CA ASP A 288 7.06 7.89 -3.09
C ASP A 288 7.71 6.50 -3.08
N VAL A 289 8.72 6.26 -3.93
CA VAL A 289 9.54 5.03 -3.90
C VAL A 289 10.33 4.96 -2.61
N LEU A 290 11.00 6.06 -2.23
CA LEU A 290 11.72 6.15 -0.97
C LEU A 290 10.78 5.93 0.22
N HIS A 291 9.60 6.56 0.19
CA HIS A 291 8.59 6.40 1.22
C HIS A 291 8.18 4.94 1.37
N PHE A 292 7.90 4.27 0.26
CA PHE A 292 7.56 2.86 0.27
C PHE A 292 8.67 2.02 0.91
N LEU A 293 9.92 2.18 0.46
CA LEU A 293 11.06 1.44 0.99
C LEU A 293 11.28 1.68 2.50
N ARG A 294 11.09 2.92 2.97
CA ARG A 294 11.13 3.25 4.41
C ARG A 294 9.97 2.64 5.17
N LYS A 295 8.74 2.70 4.63
CA LYS A 295 7.52 2.23 5.30
C LYS A 295 7.46 0.72 5.43
N ILE A 296 7.97 -0.03 4.45
CA ILE A 296 8.07 -1.49 4.60
C ILE A 296 9.12 -1.87 5.65
N GLY A 297 10.16 -1.05 5.81
CA GLY A 297 11.20 -1.24 6.82
C GLY A 297 12.29 -2.23 6.37
N PRO A 298 13.45 -2.23 7.07
CA PRO A 298 14.65 -2.95 6.63
C PRO A 298 14.48 -4.48 6.59
N GLU A 299 13.67 -5.04 7.50
CA GLU A 299 13.38 -6.48 7.52
C GLU A 299 12.64 -6.91 6.24
N ASN A 300 11.64 -6.12 5.83
CA ASN A 300 10.84 -6.43 4.65
C ASN A 300 11.56 -6.13 3.34
N VAL A 301 12.49 -5.18 3.33
CA VAL A 301 13.39 -4.93 2.18
C VAL A 301 14.20 -6.18 1.83
N GLN A 302 14.58 -7.00 2.82
CA GLN A 302 15.30 -8.26 2.55
C GLN A 302 14.45 -9.29 1.82
N TYR A 303 13.12 -9.21 1.92
CA TYR A 303 12.22 -10.12 1.21
C TYR A 303 12.07 -9.76 -0.27
N LEU A 304 12.41 -8.54 -0.70
CA LEU A 304 12.38 -8.18 -2.12
C LEU A 304 13.31 -9.11 -2.92
N ARG A 305 12.74 -9.87 -3.87
CA ARG A 305 13.49 -10.76 -4.76
C ARG A 305 13.68 -10.13 -6.12
N ASP A 306 12.60 -9.71 -6.76
CA ASP A 306 12.61 -9.24 -8.13
C ASP A 306 12.21 -7.77 -8.22
N VAL A 307 13.16 -6.93 -8.66
CA VAL A 307 12.98 -5.48 -8.76
C VAL A 307 13.25 -5.02 -10.18
N ASN A 308 12.39 -4.15 -10.70
CA ASN A 308 12.59 -3.40 -11.93
C ASN A 308 12.72 -1.92 -11.54
N PHE A 309 13.83 -1.29 -11.89
CA PHE A 309 14.08 0.11 -11.61
C PHE A 309 14.16 0.89 -12.92
N VAL A 310 13.32 1.92 -13.04
CA VAL A 310 13.28 2.83 -14.19
C VAL A 310 13.87 4.15 -13.75
N PHE A 311 15.06 4.45 -14.24
CA PHE A 311 15.79 5.71 -14.03
C PHE A 311 15.38 6.70 -15.12
N ASP A 312 14.75 7.81 -14.78
CA ASP A 312 14.29 8.79 -15.78
C ASP A 312 14.50 10.22 -15.31
N ASP A 313 14.74 11.12 -16.26
CA ASP A 313 15.00 12.53 -15.97
C ASP A 313 13.70 13.26 -15.64
N ALA A 314 13.80 14.29 -14.81
CA ALA A 314 12.69 15.20 -14.55
C ALA A 314 12.30 15.95 -15.82
N ARG A 315 10.99 16.13 -16.02
CA ARG A 315 10.48 16.92 -17.15
C ARG A 315 10.55 18.41 -16.82
N PRO A 316 10.99 19.27 -17.76
CA PRO A 316 11.03 20.72 -17.53
C PRO A 316 9.69 21.33 -17.18
N ARG A 317 8.59 20.77 -17.72
CA ARG A 317 7.22 21.18 -17.40
C ARG A 317 6.90 21.00 -15.92
N ASP A 318 7.38 19.91 -15.32
CA ASP A 318 7.02 19.49 -13.96
C ASP A 318 8.05 20.02 -12.93
N THR A 319 9.18 20.54 -13.40
CA THR A 319 10.26 21.14 -12.59
C THR A 319 10.65 22.54 -13.08
N PRO A 320 9.71 23.51 -13.05
CA PRO A 320 10.01 24.88 -13.51
C PRO A 320 11.01 25.61 -12.60
N TYR A 321 11.10 25.21 -11.32
CA TYR A 321 12.01 25.77 -10.33
C TYR A 321 13.48 25.39 -10.54
N VAL A 322 13.75 24.36 -11.35
CA VAL A 322 15.12 23.93 -11.66
C VAL A 322 15.60 24.67 -12.90
N THR A 323 16.67 25.44 -12.84
CA THR A 323 17.11 26.21 -14.02
C THR A 323 17.89 25.32 -14.99
N SER A 324 18.78 24.46 -14.48
CA SER A 324 19.67 23.64 -15.31
C SER A 324 19.02 22.34 -15.78
N ASN A 325 19.31 21.93 -17.02
CA ASN A 325 18.95 20.59 -17.50
C ASN A 325 19.76 19.50 -16.79
N GLU A 326 20.97 19.79 -16.32
CA GLU A 326 21.81 18.82 -15.62
C GLU A 326 21.24 18.49 -14.24
N GLN A 327 20.72 19.49 -13.52
CA GLN A 327 20.06 19.30 -12.22
C GLN A 327 18.79 18.46 -12.31
N ARG A 328 18.14 18.40 -13.48
CA ARG A 328 16.96 17.55 -13.72
C ARG A 328 17.30 16.08 -13.95
N ARG A 329 18.58 15.74 -14.10
CA ARG A 329 18.98 14.36 -14.33
C ARG A 329 18.73 13.53 -13.09
N TYR A 330 18.29 12.28 -13.28
CA TYR A 330 18.14 11.35 -12.15
C TYR A 330 19.45 11.12 -11.38
N LEU A 331 20.60 11.37 -12.01
CA LEU A 331 21.91 11.30 -11.35
C LEU A 331 22.09 12.29 -10.19
N ASN A 332 21.31 13.37 -10.19
CA ASN A 332 21.36 14.42 -9.17
C ASN A 332 20.14 14.35 -8.23
N ASP A 333 19.34 13.28 -8.32
CA ASP A 333 18.15 13.10 -7.49
C ASP A 333 18.52 12.42 -6.17
N ASP A 334 18.51 13.18 -5.07
CA ASP A 334 18.90 12.68 -3.75
C ASP A 334 17.94 11.61 -3.20
N TYR A 335 16.65 11.67 -3.56
CA TYR A 335 15.69 10.64 -3.17
C TYR A 335 16.04 9.30 -3.84
N LEU A 336 16.44 9.35 -5.11
CA LEU A 336 16.89 8.16 -5.84
C LEU A 336 18.15 7.56 -5.22
N MET A 337 19.14 8.39 -4.89
CA MET A 337 20.37 7.91 -4.22
C MET A 337 20.04 7.20 -2.91
N ASN A 338 19.11 7.75 -2.13
CA ASN A 338 18.64 7.11 -0.90
C ASN A 338 17.87 5.80 -1.14
N CYS A 339 17.11 5.70 -2.22
CA CYS A 339 16.49 4.42 -2.60
C CYS A 339 17.56 3.35 -2.87
N LEU A 340 18.62 3.70 -3.60
CA LEU A 340 19.72 2.78 -3.89
C LEU A 340 20.47 2.36 -2.62
N ARG A 341 20.65 3.30 -1.66
CA ARG A 341 21.25 3.00 -0.35
C ARG A 341 20.45 1.96 0.42
N ILE A 342 19.12 2.08 0.46
CA ILE A 342 18.26 1.07 1.12
C ILE A 342 18.32 -0.27 0.37
N LEU A 343 18.32 -0.24 -0.96
CA LEU A 343 18.39 -1.45 -1.79
C LEU A 343 19.73 -2.19 -1.71
N ARG A 344 20.80 -1.55 -1.23
CA ARG A 344 22.09 -2.21 -0.97
C ARG A 344 21.93 -3.41 -0.03
N ASP A 345 21.08 -3.26 0.98
CA ASP A 345 20.90 -4.27 2.03
C ASP A 345 19.85 -5.33 1.63
N ALA A 346 19.23 -5.19 0.45
CA ALA A 346 18.24 -6.12 -0.07
C ALA A 346 18.87 -7.40 -0.62
N LYS A 347 18.21 -8.54 -0.39
CA LYS A 347 18.64 -9.86 -0.89
C LYS A 347 18.01 -10.15 -2.26
N LEU A 348 18.28 -9.28 -3.23
CA LEU A 348 17.70 -9.38 -4.56
C LEU A 348 18.12 -10.66 -5.29
N ARG A 349 17.16 -11.30 -5.96
CA ARG A 349 17.37 -12.38 -6.92
C ARG A 349 17.64 -11.78 -8.29
N LYS A 350 16.71 -10.96 -8.80
CA LYS A 350 16.82 -10.30 -10.10
C LYS A 350 16.63 -8.80 -9.96
N ILE A 351 17.55 -8.03 -10.52
CA ILE A 351 17.37 -6.59 -10.73
C ILE A 351 17.36 -6.29 -12.23
N SER A 352 16.26 -5.71 -12.69
CA SER A 352 16.14 -5.20 -14.03
C SER A 352 16.25 -3.69 -14.01
N MET A 353 17.07 -3.12 -14.88
CA MET A 353 17.26 -1.67 -14.93
C MET A 353 16.92 -1.14 -16.30
N TYR A 354 16.25 0.01 -16.31
CA TYR A 354 16.03 0.81 -17.48
C TYR A 354 16.61 2.21 -17.23
N PHE A 355 17.47 2.66 -18.13
CA PHE A 355 18.02 4.01 -18.12
C PHE A 355 17.30 4.82 -19.19
N GLY A 356 16.35 5.64 -18.76
CA GLY A 356 15.76 6.74 -19.50
C GLY A 356 16.56 8.02 -19.31
N GLY A 357 16.00 9.14 -19.75
CA GLY A 357 16.66 10.44 -19.71
C GLY A 357 17.30 10.88 -21.03
N ARG A 358 17.83 12.10 -21.03
CA ARG A 358 18.27 12.81 -22.25
C ARG A 358 19.73 12.56 -22.60
N ARG A 359 20.55 12.30 -21.58
CA ARG A 359 22.00 12.13 -21.70
C ARG A 359 22.39 10.72 -21.32
N GLN A 360 23.38 10.18 -22.03
CA GLN A 360 23.91 8.85 -21.75
C GLN A 360 24.60 8.83 -20.38
N LEU A 361 24.42 7.73 -19.64
CA LEU A 361 25.19 7.42 -18.44
C LEU A 361 26.64 7.12 -18.83
N GLY A 362 27.53 8.01 -18.42
CA GLY A 362 28.96 7.93 -18.67
C GLY A 362 29.71 7.24 -17.52
N ARG A 363 30.92 6.77 -17.79
CA ARG A 363 31.82 6.27 -16.73
C ARG A 363 32.26 7.36 -15.74
N THR A 364 32.12 8.62 -16.15
CA THR A 364 32.40 9.81 -15.35
C THR A 364 31.34 10.09 -14.29
N ASP A 365 30.16 9.45 -14.38
CA ASP A 365 29.06 9.61 -13.43
C ASP A 365 29.31 8.76 -12.16
N VAL A 366 30.47 8.99 -11.53
CA VAL A 366 31.05 8.14 -10.48
C VAL A 366 30.15 8.04 -9.24
N ARG A 367 29.51 9.14 -8.83
CA ARG A 367 28.61 9.17 -7.65
C ARG A 367 27.46 8.18 -7.81
N PHE A 368 26.70 8.31 -8.88
CA PHE A 368 25.57 7.43 -9.18
C PHE A 368 26.00 5.98 -9.38
N LEU A 369 27.05 5.75 -10.18
CA LEU A 369 27.56 4.40 -10.42
C LEU A 369 28.07 3.76 -9.13
N GLY A 370 28.68 4.52 -8.22
CA GLY A 370 29.15 4.02 -6.93
C GLY A 370 28.02 3.51 -6.03
N TYR A 371 26.87 4.20 -5.98
CA TYR A 371 25.69 3.71 -5.27
C TYR A 371 25.09 2.48 -5.95
N LEU A 372 25.01 2.50 -7.29
CA LEU A 372 24.42 1.41 -8.04
C LEU A 372 25.26 0.13 -7.97
N GLU A 373 26.59 0.25 -8.03
CA GLU A 373 27.55 -0.85 -7.88
C GLU A 373 27.45 -1.54 -6.51
N GLN A 374 26.96 -0.86 -5.47
CA GLN A 374 26.75 -1.45 -4.14
C GLN A 374 25.54 -2.38 -4.09
N VAL A 375 24.53 -2.18 -4.95
CA VAL A 375 23.35 -3.05 -5.01
C VAL A 375 23.73 -4.37 -5.69
N LYS A 376 23.62 -5.48 -4.94
CA LYS A 376 23.99 -6.81 -5.43
C LYS A 376 22.78 -7.68 -5.72
N ALA A 377 22.79 -8.40 -6.84
CA ALA A 377 21.76 -9.36 -7.24
C ALA A 377 22.36 -10.62 -7.89
N ASP A 378 21.59 -11.70 -7.99
CA ASP A 378 22.04 -12.93 -8.64
C ASP A 378 21.93 -12.85 -10.18
N GLU A 379 20.95 -12.09 -10.67
CA GLU A 379 20.77 -11.75 -12.07
C GLU A 379 20.58 -10.24 -12.23
N VAL A 380 21.41 -9.64 -13.07
CA VAL A 380 21.32 -8.22 -13.43
C VAL A 380 21.00 -8.14 -14.93
N SER A 381 19.84 -7.59 -15.26
CA SER A 381 19.37 -7.46 -16.64
C SER A 381 19.08 -6.01 -17.01
N ARG A 382 19.35 -5.67 -18.27
CA ARG A 382 18.94 -4.40 -18.86
C ARG A 382 17.59 -4.63 -19.51
N ASN A 383 16.57 -3.89 -19.08
CA ASN A 383 15.31 -3.87 -19.78
C ASN A 383 15.44 -2.90 -20.96
N SER A 384 15.12 -3.37 -22.17
CA SER A 384 14.78 -2.49 -23.28
C SER A 384 13.26 -2.36 -23.29
N GLU A 385 12.74 -1.21 -22.90
CA GLU A 385 11.31 -0.96 -23.10
C GLU A 385 11.02 -0.99 -24.60
N LYS A 386 10.08 -1.84 -25.01
CA LYS A 386 9.79 -2.14 -26.43
C LYS A 386 9.49 -0.90 -27.28
N TYR A 387 9.07 0.19 -26.63
CA TYR A 387 8.66 1.44 -27.27
C TYR A 387 9.82 2.42 -27.54
N TYR A 388 11.00 2.19 -26.95
CA TYR A 388 12.18 3.03 -27.17
C TYR A 388 13.28 2.18 -27.82
N HIS A 389 13.32 2.17 -29.15
CA HIS A 389 14.33 1.47 -29.96
C HIS A 389 15.79 1.94 -29.70
N SER A 390 16.01 2.85 -28.76
CA SER A 390 17.28 3.44 -28.40
C SER A 390 17.83 2.96 -27.05
N ALA A 391 17.50 1.75 -26.58
CA ALA A 391 18.04 1.23 -25.33
C ALA A 391 19.58 1.33 -25.27
N HIS A 392 20.28 1.04 -26.37
CA HIS A 392 21.76 1.19 -26.48
C HIS A 392 22.25 2.64 -26.41
N ARG A 393 21.38 3.63 -26.61
CA ARG A 393 21.73 5.05 -26.58
C ARG A 393 21.98 5.55 -25.17
N TYR A 394 21.49 4.91 -24.12
CA TYR A 394 21.56 5.51 -22.77
C TYR A 394 22.76 5.07 -21.94
N MET A 395 23.49 4.04 -22.36
CA MET A 395 24.70 3.58 -21.67
C MET A 395 25.52 2.73 -22.63
N SER A 396 26.82 3.01 -22.74
CA SER A 396 27.74 2.23 -23.56
C SER A 396 27.75 0.76 -23.12
N GLN A 397 27.90 -0.17 -24.08
CA GLN A 397 27.90 -1.61 -23.78
C GLN A 397 29.03 -1.98 -22.82
N VAL A 398 30.20 -1.35 -22.95
CA VAL A 398 31.36 -1.60 -22.10
C VAL A 398 31.10 -1.14 -20.66
N ALA A 399 30.46 0.01 -20.46
CA ALA A 399 30.09 0.48 -19.13
C ALA A 399 29.00 -0.42 -18.51
N TRP A 400 28.01 -0.85 -19.31
CA TRP A 400 26.97 -1.78 -18.85
C TRP A 400 27.56 -3.14 -18.44
N ASN A 401 28.45 -3.72 -19.23
CA ASN A 401 29.07 -5.01 -18.91
C ASN A 401 29.86 -4.94 -17.60
N HIS A 402 30.62 -3.86 -17.40
CA HIS A 402 31.34 -3.61 -16.15
C HIS A 402 30.38 -3.46 -14.96
N LEU A 403 29.32 -2.64 -15.10
CA LEU A 403 28.31 -2.47 -14.06
C LEU A 403 27.62 -3.80 -13.71
N LYS A 404 27.25 -4.57 -14.74
CA LYS A 404 26.62 -5.89 -14.61
C LYS A 404 27.53 -6.84 -13.84
N GLU A 405 28.81 -6.91 -14.17
CA GLU A 405 29.79 -7.73 -13.47
C GLU A 405 29.89 -7.33 -11.99
N MET A 406 30.00 -6.03 -11.71
CA MET A 406 30.12 -5.52 -10.34
C MET A 406 28.87 -5.81 -9.51
N MET A 407 27.68 -5.63 -10.07
CA MET A 407 26.41 -5.85 -9.35
C MET A 407 26.05 -7.34 -9.21
N THR A 408 26.57 -8.21 -10.07
CA THR A 408 26.25 -9.64 -10.01
C THR A 408 27.02 -10.33 -8.88
N ARG A 409 26.32 -11.05 -8.00
CA ARG A 409 26.98 -11.83 -6.94
C ARG A 409 27.77 -12.99 -7.53
N LYS A 410 29.02 -13.16 -7.06
CA LYS A 410 29.85 -14.32 -7.41
C LYS A 410 29.23 -15.64 -6.95
N LYS A 411 28.71 -15.66 -5.71
CA LYS A 411 27.95 -16.77 -5.14
C LYS A 411 26.46 -16.40 -5.17
N LYS A 412 25.68 -17.15 -5.94
CA LYS A 412 24.22 -16.96 -6.01
C LYS A 412 23.59 -17.33 -4.68
N LEU A 413 22.58 -16.56 -4.29
CA LEU A 413 21.80 -16.79 -3.08
C LEU A 413 20.60 -17.70 -3.36
N TYR A 414 20.06 -17.63 -4.58
CA TYR A 414 18.91 -18.42 -5.01
C TYR A 414 19.29 -19.41 -6.11
N GLU A 415 18.65 -20.57 -6.07
CA GLU A 415 18.71 -21.56 -7.14
C GLU A 415 17.93 -21.04 -8.36
N LYS A 416 18.29 -21.50 -9.56
CA LYS A 416 17.53 -21.18 -10.76
C LYS A 416 16.25 -22.00 -10.73
N GLU A 417 15.11 -21.31 -10.73
CA GLU A 417 13.78 -21.91 -10.96
C GLU A 417 13.62 -22.43 -12.39
#